data_AF-A0A7K1FVU6-F1
#
_entry.id   AF-A0A7K1FVU6-F1
#
_cell.length_a   1.000
_cell.length_b   1.000
_cell.length_c   1.000
_cell.angle_alpha   90.00
_cell.angle_beta   90.00
_cell.angle_gamma   90.00
#
_symmetry.space_group_name_H-M   'P 1'
#
loop_
_entity.id
_entity.type
_entity.pdbx_description
1 polymer ?
#
loop_
_entity_poly.entity_id
_entity_poly.type
_entity_poly.pdbx_seq_one_letter_code
_entity_poly.pdbx_strand_id
1 'polypeptide(L)'
;MRGEGRAVELVCAVLTEQGCRIAARTYRALKAGSRGLSARTVTDAAVLDAVRSVAFTLDRHGRRKRTPEGLYGRRRMTAYLRRQGHMVTPGSVDRAMTALGLEGVRRGKKVFTTVPDPAASRAPDLVGRDFTATAPDQLWVTDFT
;
A
#
# COMPACT_ATOMS: atom_id res chain seq x y z
N MET A 1 -35.68 -25.76 26.26
CA MET A 1 -35.07 -24.41 26.32
C MET A 1 -34.61 -23.89 24.94
N ARG A 2 -35.44 -24.03 23.87
CA ARG A 2 -35.13 -23.58 22.50
C ARG A 2 -36.21 -22.66 21.90
N GLY A 3 -37.14 -22.16 22.73
CA GLY A 3 -38.39 -21.53 22.28
C GLY A 3 -38.45 -20.01 22.38
N GLU A 4 -37.44 -19.32 22.92
CA GLU A 4 -37.47 -17.86 23.05
C GLU A 4 -36.21 -17.29 22.40
N GLY A 5 -36.39 -16.40 21.42
CA GLY A 5 -35.32 -15.70 20.71
C GLY A 5 -34.49 -14.81 21.64
N ARG A 6 -33.66 -15.44 22.47
CA ARG A 6 -32.70 -14.85 23.42
C ARG A 6 -31.25 -15.17 23.03
N ALA A 7 -31.00 -16.24 22.28
CA ALA A 7 -29.63 -16.67 21.95
C ALA A 7 -28.94 -15.72 20.95
N VAL A 8 -29.65 -15.26 19.91
CA VAL A 8 -29.06 -14.38 18.89
C VAL A 8 -28.80 -12.98 19.46
N GLU A 9 -29.68 -12.54 20.35
CA GLU A 9 -29.68 -11.26 21.04
C GLU A 9 -28.47 -11.18 21.98
N LEU A 10 -28.23 -12.23 22.77
CA LEU A 10 -27.04 -12.34 23.63
C LEU A 10 -25.75 -12.34 22.80
N VAL A 11 -25.69 -13.11 21.71
CA VAL A 11 -24.51 -13.14 20.82
C VAL A 11 -24.28 -11.77 20.19
N CYS A 12 -25.32 -11.10 19.71
CA CYS A 12 -25.21 -9.76 19.12
C CYS A 12 -24.81 -8.70 20.17
N ALA A 13 -25.27 -8.83 21.42
CA ALA A 13 -24.88 -7.96 22.52
C ALA A 13 -23.37 -8.08 22.81
N VAL A 14 -22.87 -9.30 23.00
CA VAL A 14 -21.44 -9.57 23.21
C VAL A 14 -20.61 -9.06 22.04
N LEU A 15 -21.04 -9.29 20.79
CA LEU A 15 -20.34 -8.77 19.62
C LEU A 15 -20.30 -7.24 19.59
N THR A 16 -21.39 -6.59 20.02
CA THR A 16 -21.45 -5.12 20.10
C THR A 16 -20.49 -4.57 21.15
N GLU A 17 -20.35 -5.24 22.30
CA GLU A 17 -19.34 -4.92 23.31
C GLU A 17 -17.91 -5.04 22.75
N GLN A 18 -17.67 -5.99 21.85
CA GLN A 18 -16.41 -6.13 21.12
C GLN A 18 -16.27 -5.17 19.92
N GLY A 19 -17.15 -4.17 19.80
CA GLY A 19 -17.12 -3.15 18.76
C GLY A 19 -17.77 -3.53 17.42
N CYS A 20 -18.36 -4.73 17.32
CA CYS A 20 -19.06 -5.17 16.13
C CYS A 20 -20.53 -4.71 16.17
N ARG A 21 -20.87 -3.63 15.47
CA ARG A 21 -22.25 -3.08 15.41
C ARG A 21 -23.20 -4.02 14.65
N ILE A 22 -23.83 -4.96 15.35
CA ILE A 22 -24.75 -5.95 14.77
C ILE A 22 -26.03 -6.00 15.61
N ALA A 23 -27.18 -5.90 14.94
CA ALA A 23 -28.48 -6.06 15.58
C ALA A 23 -29.10 -7.42 15.21
N ALA A 24 -29.81 -8.04 16.18
CA ALA A 24 -30.49 -9.32 15.98
C ALA A 24 -31.48 -9.28 14.79
N ARG A 25 -32.16 -8.14 14.58
CA ARG A 25 -33.04 -7.92 13.41
C ARG A 25 -32.29 -8.03 12.07
N THR A 26 -31.08 -7.46 12.01
CA THR A 26 -30.25 -7.45 10.81
C THR A 26 -29.72 -8.85 10.51
N TYR A 27 -29.28 -9.57 11.57
CA TYR A 27 -28.90 -10.98 11.46
C TYR A 27 -30.05 -11.84 10.94
N ARG A 28 -31.25 -11.73 11.53
CA ARG A 28 -32.42 -12.51 11.11
C ARG A 28 -32.83 -12.21 9.68
N ALA A 29 -32.79 -10.95 9.26
CA ALA A 29 -33.08 -10.53 7.89
C ALA A 29 -32.07 -11.11 6.86
N LEU A 30 -30.78 -11.17 7.23
CA LEU A 30 -29.75 -11.86 6.44
C LEU A 30 -29.98 -13.38 6.40
N LYS A 31 -30.27 -13.99 7.57
CA LYS A 31 -30.48 -15.43 7.71
C LYS A 31 -31.72 -15.93 6.96
N ALA A 32 -32.78 -15.13 6.92
CA ALA A 32 -34.01 -15.43 6.19
C ALA A 32 -33.85 -15.32 4.67
N GLY A 33 -32.64 -15.04 4.16
CA GLY A 33 -32.33 -15.04 2.73
C GLY A 33 -32.94 -13.87 1.94
N SER A 34 -33.61 -12.92 2.60
CA SER A 34 -34.40 -11.87 1.94
C SER A 34 -33.52 -10.82 1.22
N ARG A 35 -32.24 -10.73 1.59
CA ARG A 35 -31.21 -9.94 0.90
C ARG A 35 -29.88 -10.67 1.00
N GLY A 36 -29.42 -11.27 -0.10
CA GLY A 36 -28.03 -11.68 -0.21
C GLY A 36 -27.08 -10.50 0.04
N LEU A 37 -25.82 -10.78 0.38
CA LEU A 37 -24.80 -9.72 0.43
C LEU A 37 -24.74 -9.02 -0.92
N SER A 38 -24.54 -7.69 -0.89
CA SER A 38 -24.32 -6.95 -2.13
C SER A 38 -23.12 -7.55 -2.86
N ALA A 39 -23.24 -7.71 -4.18
CA ALA A 39 -22.14 -8.17 -5.03
C ALA A 39 -20.86 -7.34 -4.77
N ARG A 40 -21.02 -6.03 -4.55
CA ARG A 40 -19.91 -5.12 -4.22
C ARG A 40 -19.23 -5.48 -2.90
N THR A 41 -19.98 -5.88 -1.87
CA THR A 41 -19.42 -6.27 -0.57
C THR A 41 -18.54 -7.51 -0.72
N VAL A 42 -19.00 -8.48 -1.52
CA VAL A 42 -18.22 -9.69 -1.83
C VAL A 42 -16.95 -9.34 -2.61
N THR A 43 -17.07 -8.50 -3.65
CA THR A 43 -15.88 -8.09 -4.42
C THR A 43 -14.91 -7.26 -3.60
N ASP A 44 -15.37 -6.32 -2.78
CA ASP A 44 -14.51 -5.48 -1.94
C ASP A 44 -13.79 -6.33 -0.89
N ALA A 45 -14.43 -7.36 -0.34
CA ALA A 45 -13.78 -8.31 0.56
C ALA A 45 -12.65 -9.09 -0.14
N ALA A 46 -12.87 -9.56 -1.36
CA ALA A 46 -11.83 -10.23 -2.16
C ALA A 46 -10.66 -9.29 -2.49
N VAL A 47 -10.93 -8.02 -2.82
CA VAL A 47 -9.86 -7.03 -3.05
C VAL A 47 -9.10 -6.72 -1.77
N LEU A 48 -9.80 -6.61 -0.64
CA LEU A 48 -9.18 -6.38 0.66
C LEU A 48 -8.24 -7.52 1.04
N ASP A 49 -8.66 -8.76 0.83
CA ASP A 49 -7.83 -9.93 1.08
C ASP A 49 -6.59 -9.96 0.18
N ALA A 50 -6.76 -9.67 -1.12
CA ALA A 50 -5.65 -9.59 -2.06
C ALA A 50 -4.65 -8.47 -1.70
N VAL A 51 -5.12 -7.28 -1.29
CA VAL A 51 -4.22 -6.20 -0.82
C VAL A 51 -3.51 -6.63 0.48
N ARG A 52 -4.22 -7.31 1.39
CA ARG A 52 -3.64 -7.77 2.66
C ARG A 52 -2.54 -8.79 2.45
N SER A 53 -2.75 -9.78 1.60
CA SER A 53 -1.76 -10.83 1.32
C SER A 53 -0.51 -10.28 0.64
N VAL A 54 -0.67 -9.30 -0.24
CA VAL A 54 0.47 -8.62 -0.89
C VAL A 54 1.21 -7.73 0.10
N ALA A 55 0.50 -6.94 0.92
CA ALA A 55 1.11 -5.92 1.76
C ALA A 55 1.80 -6.47 3.02
N PHE A 56 1.49 -7.69 3.44
CA PHE A 56 1.96 -8.25 4.69
C PHE A 56 2.36 -9.71 4.56
N THR A 57 3.47 -10.06 5.19
CA THR A 57 3.94 -11.44 5.36
C THR A 57 4.15 -11.72 6.85
N LEU A 58 4.34 -12.99 7.20
CA LEU A 58 4.71 -13.39 8.56
C LEU A 58 6.25 -13.47 8.64
N ASP A 59 6.81 -12.95 9.73
CA ASP A 59 8.22 -13.17 10.03
C ASP A 59 8.45 -14.59 10.58
N ARG A 60 9.72 -14.94 10.81
CA ARG A 60 10.11 -16.24 11.40
C ARG A 60 9.51 -16.51 12.79
N HIS A 61 8.97 -15.49 13.45
CA HIS A 61 8.34 -15.56 14.77
C HIS A 61 6.81 -15.46 14.70
N GLY A 62 6.23 -15.54 13.50
CA GLY A 62 4.78 -15.43 13.29
C GLY A 62 4.22 -14.02 13.46
N ARG A 63 5.06 -12.98 13.57
CA ARG A 63 4.60 -11.59 13.63
C ARG A 63 4.39 -11.05 12.23
N ARG A 64 3.32 -10.27 12.06
CA ARG A 64 2.99 -9.63 10.79
C ARG A 64 4.01 -8.53 10.47
N LYS A 65 4.70 -8.66 9.34
CA LYS A 65 5.67 -7.71 8.81
C LYS A 65 5.22 -7.19 7.45
N ARG A 66 5.45 -5.90 7.18
CA ARG A 66 5.13 -5.29 5.88
C ARG A 66 6.11 -5.76 4.81
N THR A 67 5.61 -6.10 3.63
CA THR A 67 6.41 -6.44 2.45
C THR A 67 6.90 -5.15 1.75
N PRO A 68 7.88 -5.24 0.83
CA PRO A 68 8.23 -4.12 -0.05
C PRO A 68 7.03 -3.60 -0.85
N GLU A 69 6.17 -4.49 -1.35
CA GLU A 69 4.94 -4.17 -2.09
C GLU A 69 3.92 -3.47 -1.19
N GLY A 70 3.96 -3.72 0.12
CA GLY A 70 3.18 -3.00 1.10
C GLY A 70 3.44 -1.49 1.06
N LEU A 71 4.58 -1.01 0.56
CA LEU A 71 4.90 0.41 0.40
C LEU A 71 4.24 1.06 -0.83
N TYR A 72 3.58 0.27 -1.67
CA TYR A 72 2.93 0.79 -2.88
C TYR A 72 1.74 1.67 -2.54
N GLY A 73 1.63 2.79 -3.23
CA GLY A 73 0.40 3.57 -3.28
C GLY A 73 -0.64 2.92 -4.19
N ARG A 74 -1.88 3.40 -4.10
CA ARG A 74 -3.04 2.93 -4.88
C ARG A 74 -2.72 2.62 -6.34
N ARG A 75 -2.02 3.53 -7.04
CA ARG A 75 -1.66 3.35 -8.46
C ARG A 75 -0.79 2.13 -8.70
N ARG A 76 0.29 1.97 -7.93
CA ARG A 76 1.21 0.82 -8.06
C ARG A 76 0.55 -0.48 -7.60
N MET A 77 -0.22 -0.44 -6.51
CA MET A 77 -0.97 -1.59 -6.00
C MET A 77 -1.99 -2.09 -7.02
N THR A 78 -2.75 -1.18 -7.65
CA THR A 78 -3.72 -1.53 -8.70
C THR A 78 -3.05 -2.22 -9.88
N ALA A 79 -1.92 -1.69 -10.36
CA ALA A 79 -1.17 -2.29 -11.46
C ALA A 79 -0.57 -3.66 -11.07
N TYR A 80 -0.07 -3.79 -9.84
CA TYR A 80 0.49 -5.03 -9.31
C TYR A 80 -0.57 -6.13 -9.25
N LEU A 81 -1.72 -5.86 -8.62
CA LEU A 81 -2.81 -6.83 -8.50
C LEU A 81 -3.37 -7.27 -9.86
N ARG A 82 -3.49 -6.34 -10.82
CA ARG A 82 -3.91 -6.68 -12.19
C ARG A 82 -2.93 -7.62 -12.90
N ARG A 83 -1.62 -7.43 -12.70
CA ARG A 83 -0.60 -8.34 -13.24
C ARG A 83 -0.67 -9.75 -12.64
N GLN A 84 -1.20 -9.87 -11.43
CA GLN A 84 -1.45 -11.17 -10.79
C GLN A 84 -2.83 -11.76 -11.13
N GLY A 85 -3.57 -11.16 -12.06
CA GLY A 85 -4.86 -11.68 -12.53
C GLY A 85 -6.07 -11.24 -11.70
N HIS A 86 -5.89 -10.38 -10.70
CA HIS A 86 -7.04 -9.88 -9.93
C HIS A 86 -7.84 -8.83 -10.73
N MET A 87 -9.16 -9.03 -10.80
CA MET A 87 -10.09 -8.05 -11.38
C MET A 87 -10.34 -6.90 -10.39
N VAL A 88 -9.45 -5.91 -10.40
CA VAL A 88 -9.52 -4.77 -9.46
C VAL A 88 -9.75 -3.43 -10.17
N THR A 89 -10.53 -2.58 -9.51
CA THR A 89 -10.72 -1.18 -9.89
C THR A 89 -9.86 -0.28 -9.00
N PRO A 90 -9.46 0.92 -9.46
CA PRO A 90 -8.69 1.83 -8.62
C PRO A 90 -9.44 2.21 -7.33
N GLY A 91 -10.77 2.32 -7.37
CA GLY A 91 -11.60 2.64 -6.21
C GLY A 91 -11.76 1.49 -5.21
N SER A 92 -11.79 0.24 -5.67
CA SER A 92 -11.81 -0.92 -4.75
C SER A 92 -10.47 -1.08 -4.03
N VAL A 93 -9.35 -0.84 -4.74
CA VAL A 93 -8.02 -0.84 -4.13
C VAL A 93 -7.87 0.30 -3.11
N ASP A 94 -8.38 1.50 -3.42
CA ASP A 94 -8.37 2.63 -2.49
C ASP A 94 -9.07 2.29 -1.17
N ARG A 95 -10.32 1.79 -1.25
CA ARG A 95 -11.09 1.37 -0.07
C ARG A 95 -10.38 0.27 0.73
N ALA A 96 -9.82 -0.72 0.05
CA ALA A 96 -9.05 -1.79 0.69
C ALA A 96 -7.81 -1.25 1.42
N MET A 97 -7.06 -0.35 0.79
CA MET A 97 -5.89 0.28 1.40
C MET A 97 -6.29 1.14 2.61
N THR A 98 -7.34 1.95 2.50
CA THR A 98 -7.88 2.73 3.64
C THR A 98 -8.30 1.82 4.79
N ALA A 99 -9.04 0.75 4.51
CA ALA A 99 -9.47 -0.21 5.53
C ALA A 99 -8.31 -0.94 6.23
N LEU A 100 -7.16 -1.07 5.55
CA LEU A 100 -5.95 -1.68 6.10
C LEU A 100 -4.97 -0.66 6.70
N GLY A 101 -5.29 0.64 6.69
CA GLY A 101 -4.38 1.70 7.15
C GLY A 101 -3.11 1.81 6.30
N LEU A 102 -3.19 1.42 5.02
CA LEU A 102 -2.06 1.43 4.10
C LEU A 102 -1.98 2.74 3.34
N GLU A 103 -0.85 3.43 3.48
CA GLU A 103 -0.49 4.55 2.63
C GLU A 103 0.77 4.25 1.84
N GLY A 104 0.76 4.63 0.56
CA GLY A 104 1.93 4.49 -0.30
C GLY A 104 3.01 5.47 0.07
N VAL A 105 4.26 5.01 0.08
CA VAL A 105 5.41 5.88 0.34
C VAL A 105 5.51 6.93 -0.77
N ARG A 106 5.48 8.20 -0.37
CA ARG A 106 5.80 9.33 -1.24
C ARG A 106 7.28 9.64 -1.05
N ARG A 107 8.05 9.77 -2.14
CA ARG A 107 9.41 10.32 -2.03
C ARG A 107 9.27 11.75 -1.50
N GLY A 108 9.89 12.03 -0.36
CA GLY A 108 9.94 13.38 0.20
C GLY A 108 10.69 14.35 -0.73
N LYS A 109 10.66 15.64 -0.39
CA LYS A 109 11.45 16.68 -1.07
C LYS A 109 12.93 16.25 -1.01
N LYS A 110 13.63 16.29 -2.16
CA LYS A 110 15.07 16.00 -2.22
C LYS A 110 15.77 17.01 -1.30
N VAL A 111 16.37 16.53 -0.21
CA VAL A 111 17.19 17.37 0.67
C VAL A 111 18.50 17.60 -0.08
N PHE A 112 18.71 18.82 -0.54
CA PHE A 112 20.01 19.23 -1.05
C PHE A 112 20.85 19.60 0.18
N THR A 113 21.84 18.76 0.48
CA THR A 113 22.82 19.04 1.54
C THR A 113 23.83 20.11 1.13
N THR A 114 23.90 20.40 -0.17
CA THR A 114 24.87 21.32 -0.76
C THR A 114 24.13 22.46 -1.45
N VAL A 115 24.32 23.67 -0.95
CA VAL A 115 23.93 24.90 -1.64
C VAL A 115 25.19 25.40 -2.36
N PRO A 116 25.18 25.54 -3.70
CA PRO A 116 26.32 26.11 -4.42
C PRO A 116 26.58 27.54 -3.93
N ASP A 117 27.80 27.82 -3.51
CA ASP A 117 28.23 29.19 -3.22
C ASP A 117 28.58 29.89 -4.54
N PRO A 118 27.84 30.94 -4.95
CA PRO A 118 28.14 31.67 -6.18
C PRO A 118 29.49 32.42 -6.14
N ALA A 119 30.00 32.70 -4.94
CA ALA A 119 31.26 33.39 -4.72
C ALA A 119 32.46 32.43 -4.57
N ALA A 120 32.21 31.12 -4.47
CA ALA A 120 33.29 30.13 -4.39
C ALA A 120 34.06 30.09 -5.72
N SER A 121 35.39 30.09 -5.61
CA SER A 121 36.25 29.90 -6.77
C SER A 121 36.00 28.51 -7.36
N ARG A 122 35.66 28.48 -8.65
CA ARG A 122 35.57 27.21 -9.38
C ARG A 122 36.97 26.67 -9.59
N ALA A 123 37.10 25.34 -9.57
CA ALA A 123 38.33 24.70 -10.01
C ALA A 123 38.67 25.19 -11.42
N PRO A 124 39.93 25.56 -11.69
CA PRO A 124 40.34 26.03 -13.00
C PRO A 124 40.18 24.90 -14.02
N ASP A 125 39.71 25.26 -15.22
CA ASP A 125 39.69 24.35 -16.36
C ASP A 125 41.11 24.20 -16.90
N LEU A 126 41.82 23.17 -16.43
CA LEU A 126 43.22 22.93 -16.79
C LEU A 126 43.40 22.50 -18.24
N VAL A 127 42.32 22.06 -18.90
CA VAL A 127 42.36 21.51 -20.26
C VAL A 127 41.71 22.47 -21.27
N GLY A 128 41.17 23.61 -20.82
CA GLY A 128 40.60 24.64 -21.67
C GLY A 128 39.46 24.15 -22.56
N ARG A 129 38.71 23.14 -22.10
CA ARG A 129 37.72 22.39 -22.88
C ARG A 129 38.24 21.69 -24.14
N ASP A 130 39.54 21.47 -24.23
CA ASP A 130 40.12 20.55 -25.21
C ASP A 130 40.18 19.14 -24.60
N PHE A 131 39.35 18.24 -25.13
CA PHE A 131 39.27 16.84 -24.71
C PHE A 131 40.05 15.91 -25.64
N THR A 132 40.84 16.47 -26.56
CA THR A 132 41.59 15.72 -27.56
C THR A 132 42.87 15.15 -26.94
N ALA A 133 43.13 13.87 -27.15
CA ALA A 133 44.39 13.22 -26.76
C ALA A 133 44.91 12.37 -27.92
N THR A 134 46.23 12.40 -28.15
CA THR A 134 46.87 11.67 -29.26
C THR A 134 47.22 10.23 -28.92
N ALA A 135 47.29 9.90 -27.62
CA ALA A 135 47.53 8.56 -27.10
C ALA A 135 46.80 8.38 -25.75
N PRO A 136 46.60 7.13 -25.28
CA PRO A 136 46.13 6.86 -23.92
C PRO A 136 47.07 7.48 -22.86
N ASP A 137 46.54 7.72 -21.66
CA ASP A 137 47.29 8.22 -20.50
C ASP A 137 47.87 9.66 -20.64
N GLN A 138 47.39 10.44 -21.61
CA GLN A 138 47.79 11.84 -21.79
C GLN A 138 46.80 12.85 -21.18
N LEU A 139 45.54 12.46 -21.01
CA LEU A 139 44.46 13.32 -20.51
C LEU A 139 43.52 12.49 -19.63
N TRP A 140 43.33 12.94 -18.39
CA TRP A 140 42.46 12.30 -17.41
C TRP A 140 41.34 13.27 -17.04
N VAL A 141 40.10 12.90 -17.37
CA VAL A 141 38.91 13.72 -17.11
C VAL A 141 37.92 12.91 -16.29
N THR A 142 37.32 13.55 -15.29
CA THR A 142 36.22 13.00 -14.50
C THR A 142 35.05 13.98 -14.54
N ASP A 143 33.84 13.46 -14.76
CA ASP A 143 32.60 14.22 -14.60
C ASP A 143 31.84 13.69 -13.38
N PHE A 144 31.23 14.59 -12.63
CA PHE A 144 30.25 14.25 -11.61
C PHE A 144 28.89 14.75 -12.08
N THR A 145 27.96 13.82 -12.33
CA THR A 145 26.59 14.09 -12.80
C THR A 145 25.55 14.02 -11.69
#